data_AF-A0A821B181-F1
#
_entry.id   AF-A0A821B181-F1
#
_cell.length_a   1.000
_cell.length_b   1.000
_cell.length_c   1.000
_cell.angle_alpha   90.00
_cell.angle_beta   90.00
_cell.angle_gamma   90.00
#
_symmetry.space_group_name_H-M   'P 1'
#
loop_
_entity.id
_entity.type
_entity.pdbx_description
1 polymer ?
#
loop_
_entity_poly.entity_id
_entity_poly.type
_entity_poly.pdbx_seq_one_letter_code
_entity_poly.pdbx_strand_id
1 'polypeptide(L)'
;MLDRLKVRCQLCEKTNINRGTFDEHIKTSCSEYRIDCPGKNIGCQWFGSRNEHDEHTKTCLFEKLRPVVDILYKIIENQSLDIENLKKQIEQQAAELGQQKTEIDQQTAQLEQQKAESIQQNIQLDQQKTKLEQQTTELGQQKAEIELQKTQIEQLKAQLQQQQIQISDIQSENQTQKNETASIRKQITTLDEEMNKLRSAIHQL
;
A
#
# COMPACT_ATOMS: atom_id res chain seq x y z
N MET A 1 -23.41 37.54 81.42
CA MET A 1 -22.96 37.65 82.83
C MET A 1 -22.60 36.29 83.47
N LEU A 2 -23.03 35.15 82.92
CA LEU A 2 -22.78 33.82 83.51
C LEU A 2 -21.32 33.33 83.35
N ASP A 3 -20.56 33.87 82.40
CA ASP A 3 -19.20 33.36 82.09
C ASP A 3 -18.15 33.66 83.15
N ARG A 4 -18.38 34.71 83.96
CA ARG A 4 -17.52 35.10 85.10
C ARG A 4 -17.80 34.30 86.37
N LEU A 5 -18.84 33.46 86.37
CA LEU A 5 -19.17 32.62 87.53
C LEU A 5 -18.04 31.61 87.77
N LYS A 6 -17.64 31.50 89.04
CA LYS A 6 -16.62 30.56 89.47
C LYS A 6 -17.24 29.19 89.75
N VAL A 7 -16.74 28.16 89.09
CA VAL A 7 -17.17 26.77 89.24
C VAL A 7 -16.02 25.89 89.74
N ARG A 8 -16.37 24.75 90.33
CA ARG A 8 -15.44 23.70 90.75
C ARG A 8 -15.45 22.59 89.72
N CYS A 9 -14.29 22.09 89.33
CA CYS A 9 -14.18 20.87 88.53
C CYS A 9 -14.49 19.66 89.42
N GLN A 10 -15.45 18.83 89.01
CA GLN A 10 -15.80 17.61 89.74
C GLN A 10 -14.82 16.46 89.51
N LEU A 11 -13.93 16.59 88.52
CA LEU A 11 -12.93 15.56 88.20
C LEU A 11 -11.65 15.77 89.03
N CYS A 12 -11.06 16.97 88.97
CA CYS A 12 -9.79 17.28 89.66
C CYS A 12 -9.93 18.17 90.90
N GLU A 13 -11.16 18.43 91.34
CA GLU A 13 -11.52 19.25 92.50
C GLU A 13 -11.06 20.72 92.48
N LYS A 14 -10.35 21.15 91.42
CA LYS A 14 -9.87 22.51 91.24
C LYS A 14 -11.03 23.51 91.27
N THR A 15 -10.90 24.50 92.14
CA THR A 15 -11.89 25.57 92.32
C THR A 15 -11.50 26.83 91.53
N ASN A 16 -12.39 27.82 91.51
CA ASN A 16 -12.15 29.13 90.88
C ASN A 16 -11.98 29.16 89.36
N ILE A 17 -12.51 28.15 88.64
CA ILE A 17 -12.54 28.12 87.18
C ILE A 17 -13.69 28.99 86.68
N ASN A 18 -13.47 29.82 85.66
CA ASN A 18 -14.56 30.58 85.05
C ASN A 18 -15.47 29.62 84.28
N ARG A 19 -16.79 29.77 84.45
CA ARG A 19 -17.78 28.94 83.74
C ARG A 19 -17.59 28.99 82.22
N GLY A 20 -17.24 30.16 81.68
CA GLY A 20 -16.98 30.33 80.24
C GLY A 20 -15.72 29.60 79.73
N THR A 21 -14.76 29.27 80.59
CA THR A 21 -13.51 28.55 80.24
C THR A 21 -13.48 27.14 80.84
N PHE A 22 -14.62 26.63 81.31
CA PHE A 22 -14.69 25.33 81.97
C PHE A 22 -14.43 24.19 80.98
N ASP A 23 -15.00 24.26 79.79
CA ASP A 23 -14.79 23.25 78.74
C ASP A 23 -13.33 23.21 78.26
N GLU A 24 -12.70 24.38 78.17
CA GLU A 24 -11.27 24.49 77.87
C GLU A 24 -10.45 23.83 78.98
N HIS A 25 -10.74 24.13 80.25
CA HIS A 25 -10.09 23.46 81.39
C HIS A 25 -10.18 21.93 81.28
N ILE A 26 -11.35 21.37 80.99
CA ILE A 26 -11.53 19.92 80.83
C ILE A 26 -10.67 19.38 79.68
N LYS A 27 -10.70 20.05 78.52
CA LYS A 27 -10.01 19.62 77.30
C LYS A 27 -8.50 19.72 77.38
N THR A 28 -7.94 20.73 78.05
CA THR A 28 -6.51 21.05 77.96
C THR A 28 -5.74 20.93 79.26
N SER A 29 -6.40 20.99 80.42
CA SER A 29 -5.69 21.27 81.69
C SER A 29 -6.18 20.50 82.92
N CYS A 30 -7.28 19.75 82.83
CA CYS A 30 -7.78 18.93 83.92
C CYS A 30 -6.95 17.64 84.06
N SER A 31 -6.37 17.40 85.24
CA SER A 31 -5.48 16.27 85.53
C SER A 31 -6.19 14.92 85.53
N GLU A 32 -7.42 14.89 86.05
CA GLU A 32 -8.24 13.67 86.14
C GLU A 32 -9.11 13.45 84.90
N TYR A 33 -8.99 14.33 83.89
CA TYR A 33 -9.68 14.09 82.65
C TYR A 33 -9.05 12.90 81.94
N ARG A 34 -9.86 11.89 81.61
CA ARG A 34 -9.38 10.67 80.98
C ARG A 34 -9.15 10.88 79.49
N ILE A 35 -7.96 10.50 79.02
CA ILE A 35 -7.53 10.63 77.63
C ILE A 35 -7.03 9.30 77.11
N ASP A 36 -7.08 9.15 75.79
CA ASP A 36 -6.51 8.02 75.09
C ASP A 36 -5.00 8.21 74.89
N CYS A 37 -4.26 7.10 74.86
CA CYS A 37 -2.88 7.11 74.41
C CYS A 37 -2.79 7.50 72.92
N PRO A 38 -1.79 8.27 72.47
CA PRO A 38 -1.68 8.65 71.06
C PRO A 38 -1.41 7.45 70.14
N GLY A 39 -0.92 6.33 70.68
CA GLY A 39 -0.80 5.04 69.99
C GLY A 39 -2.12 4.27 69.81
N LYS A 40 -3.27 4.83 70.23
CA LYS A 40 -4.59 4.20 70.04
C LYS A 40 -4.92 3.93 68.58
N ASN A 41 -4.46 4.79 67.67
CA ASN A 41 -4.63 4.63 66.22
C ASN A 41 -3.94 3.38 65.64
N ILE A 42 -2.99 2.82 66.37
CA ILE A 42 -2.25 1.60 65.99
C ILE A 42 -2.43 0.45 67.00
N GLY A 43 -3.42 0.57 67.90
CA GLY A 43 -3.87 -0.53 68.76
C GLY A 43 -3.62 -0.38 70.27
N CYS A 44 -3.07 0.74 70.75
CA CYS A 44 -3.00 0.95 72.20
C CYS A 44 -4.39 1.07 72.82
N GLN A 45 -4.68 0.27 73.85
CA GLN A 45 -5.97 0.28 74.55
C GLN A 45 -5.96 1.13 75.83
N TRP A 46 -4.83 1.79 76.15
CA TRP A 46 -4.73 2.58 77.37
C TRP A 46 -5.63 3.81 77.31
N PHE A 47 -6.46 3.95 78.35
CA PHE A 47 -7.37 5.07 78.57
C PHE A 47 -7.36 5.41 80.07
N GLY A 48 -6.63 6.46 80.44
CA GLY A 48 -6.35 6.81 81.83
C GLY A 48 -6.38 8.31 82.07
N SER A 49 -6.18 8.74 83.31
CA SER A 49 -6.17 10.16 83.67
C SER A 49 -4.97 10.88 83.03
N ARG A 50 -5.12 12.16 82.73
CA ARG A 50 -4.06 12.99 82.10
C ARG A 50 -2.78 13.05 82.93
N ASN A 51 -2.87 12.98 84.26
CA ASN A 51 -1.71 12.92 85.16
C ASN A 51 -0.86 11.64 85.01
N GLU A 52 -1.46 10.50 84.64
CA GLU A 52 -0.80 9.21 84.43
C GLU A 52 -0.32 9.01 82.99
N HIS A 53 -0.83 9.83 82.07
CA HIS A 53 -0.57 9.73 80.63
C HIS A 53 0.92 9.72 80.30
N ASP A 54 1.69 10.69 80.82
CA ASP A 54 3.11 10.81 80.47
C ASP A 54 3.93 9.60 80.92
N GLU A 55 3.58 8.99 82.05
CA GLU A 55 4.26 7.80 82.56
C GLU A 55 3.92 6.56 81.72
N HIS A 56 2.65 6.44 81.31
CA HIS A 56 2.25 5.43 80.34
C HIS A 56 2.99 5.61 79.01
N THR A 57 3.01 6.81 78.44
CA THR A 57 3.63 7.10 77.12
C THR A 57 5.10 6.70 77.06
N LYS A 58 5.87 6.87 78.15
CA LYS A 58 7.29 6.45 78.23
C LYS A 58 7.49 4.94 78.05
N THR A 59 6.53 4.13 78.51
CA THR A 59 6.61 2.67 78.50
C THR A 59 5.77 2.04 77.38
N CYS A 60 4.86 2.80 76.78
CA CYS A 60 3.98 2.33 75.73
C CYS A 60 4.73 1.93 74.46
N LEU A 61 4.69 0.64 74.13
CA LEU A 61 5.29 0.10 72.91
C LEU A 61 4.62 0.65 71.65
N PHE A 62 3.30 0.84 71.68
CA PHE A 62 2.55 1.39 70.55
C PHE A 62 2.99 2.82 70.23
N GLU A 63 3.14 3.70 71.23
CA GLU A 63 3.63 5.06 70.98
C GLU A 63 5.04 5.04 70.36
N LYS A 64 5.92 4.15 70.83
CA LYS A 64 7.27 3.99 70.27
C LYS A 64 7.27 3.47 68.83
N LEU A 65 6.28 2.65 68.46
CA LEU A 65 6.13 2.10 67.11
C LEU A 65 5.45 3.05 66.14
N ARG A 66 4.69 4.05 66.63
CA ARG A 66 3.90 4.96 65.79
C ARG A 66 4.70 5.62 64.66
N PRO A 67 5.91 6.17 64.87
CA PRO A 67 6.67 6.79 63.78
C PRO A 67 7.02 5.81 62.65
N VAL A 68 7.29 4.55 62.99
CA VAL A 68 7.57 3.50 62.00
C VAL A 68 6.31 3.19 61.19
N VAL A 69 5.16 3.07 61.85
CA VAL A 69 3.88 2.82 61.19
C VAL A 69 3.48 3.97 60.26
N ASP A 70 3.70 5.23 60.68
CA ASP A 70 3.43 6.41 59.85
C ASP A 70 4.31 6.42 58.58
N ILE A 71 5.57 6.00 58.70
CA ILE A 71 6.48 5.85 57.55
C ILE A 71 5.97 4.74 56.61
N LEU A 72 5.55 3.59 57.16
CA LEU A 72 5.02 2.48 56.36
C LEU A 72 3.75 2.87 55.60
N TYR A 73 2.83 3.62 56.22
CA TYR A 73 1.65 4.14 55.52
C TYR A 73 2.02 5.02 54.33
N LYS A 74 2.99 5.92 54.49
CA LYS A 74 3.48 6.77 53.40
C LYS A 74 4.13 5.96 52.28
N ILE A 75 4.90 4.93 52.61
CA ILE A 75 5.50 4.03 51.61
C ILE A 75 4.40 3.31 50.83
N ILE A 76 3.39 2.77 51.50
CA ILE A 76 2.27 2.07 50.86
C ILE A 76 1.48 3.02 49.95
N GLU A 77 1.23 4.24 50.39
CA GLU A 77 0.56 5.27 49.60
C GLU A 77 1.35 5.60 48.33
N ASN A 78 2.66 5.86 48.47
CA ASN A 78 3.55 6.11 47.33
C ASN A 78 3.62 4.91 46.37
N GLN A 79 3.75 3.69 46.88
CA GLN A 79 3.75 2.47 46.07
C GLN A 79 2.41 2.27 45.34
N SER A 80 1.29 2.65 45.96
CA SER A 80 -0.02 2.58 45.32
C SER A 80 -0.13 3.57 44.17
N LEU A 81 0.40 4.79 44.33
CA LEU A 81 0.49 5.78 43.27
C LEU A 81 1.41 5.32 42.13
N ASP A 82 2.56 4.74 42.45
CA ASP A 82 3.50 4.19 41.45
C ASP A 82 2.85 3.06 40.65
N ILE A 83 2.13 2.15 41.31
CA ILE A 83 1.39 1.07 40.64
C ILE A 83 0.31 1.65 39.70
N GLU A 84 -0.43 2.68 40.13
CA GLU A 84 -1.44 3.31 39.28
C GLU A 84 -0.81 3.98 38.05
N ASN A 85 0.32 4.66 38.24
CA ASN A 85 1.06 5.28 37.14
C ASN A 85 1.61 4.25 36.15
N LEU A 86 2.19 3.16 36.66
CA LEU A 86 2.69 2.06 35.82
C LEU A 86 1.56 1.39 35.04
N LYS A 87 0.38 1.20 35.65
CA LYS A 87 -0.80 0.69 34.94
C LYS A 87 -1.20 1.60 33.78
N LYS A 88 -1.27 2.91 34.00
CA LYS A 88 -1.59 3.88 32.94
C LYS A 88 -0.57 3.85 31.81
N GLN A 89 0.73 3.72 32.14
CA GLN A 89 1.78 3.60 31.13
C GLN A 89 1.64 2.31 30.30
N ILE A 90 1.35 1.18 30.94
CA ILE A 90 1.13 -0.10 30.25
C ILE A 90 -0.09 -0.02 29.33
N GLU A 91 -1.19 0.59 29.78
CA GLU A 91 -2.40 0.78 28.97
C GLU A 91 -2.13 1.66 27.75
N GLN A 92 -1.37 2.75 27.92
CA GLN A 92 -0.94 3.62 26.81
C GLN A 92 -0.07 2.86 25.80
N GLN A 93 0.95 2.13 26.27
CA GLN A 93 1.81 1.33 25.40
C GLN A 93 1.02 0.23 24.66
N ALA A 94 0.06 -0.40 25.32
CA ALA A 94 -0.79 -1.40 24.68
C ALA A 94 -1.66 -0.78 23.56
N ALA A 95 -2.18 0.43 23.78
CA ALA A 95 -2.93 1.16 22.76
C ALA A 95 -2.05 1.55 21.57
N GLU A 96 -0.83 2.04 21.82
CA GLU A 96 0.14 2.38 20.77
C GLU A 96 0.53 1.14 19.94
N LEU A 97 0.82 0.02 20.59
CA LEU A 97 1.09 -1.25 19.90
C LEU A 97 -0.10 -1.72 19.07
N GLY A 98 -1.33 -1.53 19.55
CA GLY A 98 -2.55 -1.82 18.80
C GLY A 98 -2.70 -0.98 17.54
N GLN A 99 -2.35 0.31 17.62
CA GLN A 99 -2.35 1.22 16.47
C GLN A 99 -1.26 0.83 15.45
N GLN A 100 -0.03 0.59 15.90
CA GLN A 100 1.07 0.17 15.04
C GLN A 100 0.75 -1.15 14.31
N LYS A 101 0.14 -2.11 15.01
CA LYS A 101 -0.30 -3.37 14.38
C LYS A 101 -1.30 -3.11 13.26
N THR A 102 -2.28 -2.24 13.49
CA THR A 102 -3.29 -1.88 12.49
C THR A 102 -2.65 -1.21 11.27
N GLU A 103 -1.67 -0.33 11.49
CA GLU A 103 -0.93 0.32 10.40
C GLU A 103 -0.12 -0.69 9.58
N ILE A 104 0.57 -1.63 10.23
CA ILE A 104 1.31 -2.71 9.56
C ILE A 104 0.37 -3.59 8.72
N ASP A 105 -0.81 -3.93 9.25
CA ASP A 105 -1.80 -4.72 8.53
C ASP A 105 -2.29 -3.98 7.28
N GLN A 106 -2.53 -2.67 7.37
CA GLN A 106 -2.92 -1.82 6.23
C GLN A 106 -1.81 -1.73 5.16
N GLN A 107 -0.56 -1.48 5.59
CA GLN A 107 0.58 -1.42 4.68
C GLN A 107 0.81 -2.76 3.96
N THR A 108 0.62 -3.87 4.67
CA THR A 108 0.73 -5.22 4.12
C THR A 108 -0.33 -5.45 3.03
N ALA A 109 -1.60 -5.12 3.31
CA ALA A 109 -2.68 -5.23 2.32
C ALA A 109 -2.42 -4.35 1.08
N GLN A 110 -1.89 -3.14 1.26
CA GLN A 110 -1.53 -2.25 0.15
C GLN A 110 -0.40 -2.83 -0.71
N LEU A 111 0.63 -3.42 -0.10
CA LEU A 111 1.71 -4.08 -0.82
C LEU A 111 1.23 -5.30 -1.61
N GLU A 112 0.31 -6.09 -1.05
CA GLU A 112 -0.30 -7.22 -1.74
C GLU A 112 -1.11 -6.77 -2.97
N GLN A 113 -1.87 -5.68 -2.84
CA GLN A 113 -2.59 -5.08 -3.96
C GLN A 113 -1.63 -4.61 -5.06
N GLN A 114 -0.59 -3.84 -4.71
CA GLN A 114 0.39 -3.36 -5.68
C GLN A 114 1.11 -4.51 -6.40
N LYS A 115 1.41 -5.60 -5.68
CA LYS A 115 1.99 -6.80 -6.27
C LYS A 115 1.04 -7.44 -7.29
N ALA A 116 -0.25 -7.53 -6.97
CA ALA A 116 -1.24 -8.07 -7.90
C ALA A 116 -1.38 -7.21 -9.16
N GLU A 117 -1.42 -5.88 -9.02
CA GLU A 117 -1.45 -4.93 -10.13
C GLU A 117 -0.20 -5.05 -11.02
N SER A 118 0.98 -5.17 -10.42
CA SER A 118 2.23 -5.39 -11.17
C SER A 118 2.23 -6.70 -11.95
N ILE A 119 1.65 -7.77 -11.39
CA ILE A 119 1.51 -9.05 -12.10
C ILE A 119 0.59 -8.89 -13.31
N GLN A 120 -0.55 -8.21 -13.14
CA GLN A 120 -1.48 -7.96 -14.24
C GLN A 120 -0.86 -7.14 -15.36
N GLN A 121 -0.09 -6.09 -15.02
CA GLN A 121 0.62 -5.28 -16.01
C GLN A 121 1.64 -6.09 -16.81
N ASN A 122 2.40 -6.97 -16.14
CA ASN A 122 3.34 -7.86 -16.83
C ASN A 122 2.63 -8.82 -17.79
N ILE A 123 1.50 -9.41 -17.38
CA ILE A 123 0.68 -10.27 -18.26
C ILE A 123 0.21 -9.49 -19.50
N GLN A 124 -0.23 -8.24 -19.33
CA GLN A 124 -0.66 -7.39 -20.45
C GLN A 124 0.51 -7.05 -21.40
N LEU A 125 1.70 -6.76 -20.85
CA LEU A 125 2.90 -6.51 -21.65
C LEU A 125 3.31 -7.75 -22.46
N ASP A 126 3.28 -8.94 -21.85
CA ASP A 126 3.58 -10.20 -22.54
C ASP A 126 2.59 -10.45 -23.68
N GLN A 127 1.29 -10.22 -23.46
CA GLN A 127 0.26 -10.33 -24.51
C GLN A 127 0.51 -9.35 -25.66
N GLN A 128 0.86 -8.10 -25.36
CA GLN A 128 1.19 -7.09 -26.38
C GLN A 128 2.43 -7.50 -27.17
N LYS A 129 3.45 -8.03 -26.50
CA LYS A 129 4.67 -8.53 -27.15
C LYS A 129 4.36 -9.66 -28.13
N THR A 130 3.60 -10.67 -27.70
CA THR A 130 3.17 -11.77 -28.59
C THR A 130 2.38 -11.25 -29.80
N LYS A 131 1.51 -10.27 -29.60
CA LYS A 131 0.76 -9.65 -30.71
C LYS A 131 1.68 -8.93 -31.71
N LEU A 132 2.68 -8.20 -31.22
CA LEU A 132 3.67 -7.54 -32.08
C LEU A 132 4.54 -8.55 -32.85
N GLU A 133 4.91 -9.67 -32.23
CA GLU A 133 5.65 -10.75 -32.89
C GLU A 133 4.83 -11.39 -34.02
N GLN A 134 3.52 -11.61 -33.79
CA GLN A 134 2.60 -12.09 -34.82
C GLN A 134 2.49 -11.11 -35.99
N GLN A 135 2.25 -9.82 -35.72
CA GLN A 135 2.17 -8.80 -36.76
C GLN A 135 3.47 -8.67 -37.55
N THR A 136 4.62 -8.77 -36.88
CA THR A 136 5.93 -8.74 -37.53
C THR A 136 6.09 -9.93 -38.48
N THR A 137 5.63 -11.11 -38.09
CA THR A 137 5.65 -12.32 -38.91
C THR A 137 4.74 -12.18 -40.14
N GLU A 138 3.51 -11.68 -39.94
CA GLU A 138 2.54 -11.42 -41.01
C GLU A 138 3.09 -10.42 -42.04
N LEU A 139 3.68 -9.30 -41.59
CA LEU A 139 4.33 -8.34 -42.48
C LEU A 139 5.50 -8.95 -43.25
N GLY A 140 6.28 -9.82 -42.62
CA GLY A 140 7.34 -10.59 -43.27
C GLY A 140 6.82 -11.48 -44.41
N GLN A 141 5.70 -12.17 -44.18
CA GLN A 141 5.05 -13.01 -45.18
C GLN A 141 4.50 -12.18 -46.35
N GLN A 142 3.80 -11.07 -46.06
CA GLN A 142 3.29 -10.17 -47.09
C GLN A 142 4.42 -9.59 -47.96
N LYS A 143 5.55 -9.23 -47.35
CA LYS A 143 6.72 -8.74 -48.08
C LYS A 143 7.28 -9.81 -49.03
N ALA A 144 7.38 -11.06 -48.57
CA ALA A 144 7.84 -12.16 -49.41
C ALA A 144 6.89 -12.43 -50.58
N GLU A 145 5.57 -12.35 -50.35
CA GLU A 145 4.56 -12.49 -51.40
C GLU A 145 4.65 -11.38 -52.45
N ILE A 146 4.85 -10.13 -52.03
CA ILE A 146 5.04 -8.99 -52.95
C ILE A 146 6.29 -9.19 -53.83
N GLU A 147 7.40 -9.65 -53.26
CA GLU A 147 8.62 -9.93 -54.05
C GLU A 147 8.39 -11.08 -55.05
N LEU A 148 7.63 -12.11 -54.67
CA LEU A 148 7.25 -13.18 -55.60
C LEU A 148 6.38 -12.65 -56.75
N GLN A 149 5.36 -11.84 -56.46
CA GLN A 149 4.53 -11.23 -57.49
C GLN A 149 5.34 -10.32 -58.42
N LYS A 150 6.30 -9.56 -57.87
CA LYS A 150 7.19 -8.71 -58.66
C LYS A 150 8.05 -9.52 -59.64
N THR A 151 8.62 -10.64 -59.19
CA THR A 151 9.40 -11.52 -60.06
C THR A 151 8.55 -12.16 -61.15
N GLN A 152 7.31 -12.56 -60.83
CA GLN A 152 6.35 -13.06 -61.82
C GLN A 152 6.01 -12.01 -62.88
N ILE A 153 5.79 -10.74 -62.47
CA ILE A 153 5.53 -9.64 -63.40
C ILE A 153 6.72 -9.42 -64.36
N GLU A 154 7.96 -9.43 -63.85
CA GLU A 154 9.15 -9.28 -64.70
C GLU A 154 9.30 -10.45 -65.68
N GLN A 155 9.00 -11.69 -65.26
CA GLN A 155 8.98 -12.84 -66.16
C GLN A 155 7.93 -12.70 -67.27
N LEU A 156 6.69 -12.30 -66.93
CA LEU A 156 5.63 -12.07 -67.91
C LEU A 156 6.01 -10.94 -68.89
N LYS A 157 6.66 -9.88 -68.40
CA LYS A 157 7.15 -8.78 -69.24
C LYS A 157 8.21 -9.25 -70.23
N ALA A 158 9.15 -10.08 -69.80
CA ALA A 158 10.15 -10.68 -70.69
C ALA A 158 9.51 -11.58 -71.75
N GLN A 159 8.52 -12.40 -71.36
CA GLN A 159 7.76 -13.24 -72.29
C GLN A 159 7.00 -12.41 -73.34
N LEU A 160 6.34 -11.33 -72.92
CA LEU A 160 5.66 -10.41 -73.82
C LEU A 160 6.64 -9.76 -74.82
N GLN A 161 7.81 -9.33 -74.35
CA GLN A 161 8.84 -8.78 -75.22
C GLN A 161 9.33 -9.81 -76.27
N GLN A 162 9.52 -11.06 -75.85
CA GLN A 162 9.90 -12.14 -76.77
C GLN A 162 8.83 -12.41 -77.82
N GLN A 163 7.55 -12.46 -77.41
CA GLN A 163 6.42 -12.61 -78.35
C GLN A 163 6.35 -11.44 -79.34
N GLN A 164 6.64 -10.21 -78.89
CA GLN A 164 6.62 -9.04 -79.74
C GLN A 164 7.73 -9.06 -80.81
N ILE A 165 8.91 -9.57 -80.45
CA ILE A 165 10.00 -9.83 -81.42
C ILE A 165 9.55 -10.89 -82.44
N GLN A 166 9.02 -12.02 -81.98
CA GLN A 166 8.54 -13.09 -82.87
C GLN A 166 7.47 -12.60 -83.85
N ILE A 167 6.52 -11.78 -83.39
CA ILE A 167 5.50 -11.17 -84.26
C ILE A 167 6.15 -10.28 -85.31
N SER A 168 7.15 -9.47 -84.93
CA SER A 168 7.88 -8.60 -85.86
C SER A 168 8.62 -9.42 -86.93
N ASP A 169 9.27 -10.51 -86.54
CA ASP A 169 9.97 -11.41 -87.46
C ASP A 169 9.00 -12.05 -88.47
N ILE A 170 7.88 -12.59 -87.99
CA ILE A 170 6.82 -13.17 -88.83
C ILE A 170 6.22 -12.12 -89.78
N GLN A 171 6.09 -10.87 -89.36
CA GLN A 171 5.62 -9.78 -90.22
C GLN A 171 6.62 -9.48 -91.35
N SER A 172 7.91 -9.48 -91.05
CA SER A 172 8.99 -9.31 -92.05
C SER A 172 9.02 -10.44 -93.06
N GLU A 173 8.93 -11.69 -92.60
CA GLU A 173 8.85 -12.88 -93.46
C GLU A 173 7.63 -12.84 -94.37
N ASN A 174 6.44 -12.52 -93.82
CA ASN A 174 5.23 -12.34 -94.61
C ASN A 174 5.37 -11.26 -95.68
N GLN A 175 6.05 -10.15 -95.37
CA GLN A 175 6.29 -9.08 -96.34
C GLN A 175 7.22 -9.53 -97.46
N THR A 176 8.25 -10.32 -97.13
CA THR A 176 9.18 -10.91 -98.11
C THR A 176 8.43 -11.86 -99.04
N GLN A 177 7.64 -12.78 -98.48
CA GLN A 177 6.81 -13.72 -99.25
C GLN A 177 5.79 -13.00 -100.15
N LYS A 178 5.18 -11.89 -99.69
CA LYS A 178 4.30 -11.05 -100.51
C LYS A 178 5.04 -10.45 -101.71
N ASN A 179 6.28 -9.99 -101.52
CA ASN A 179 7.08 -9.43 -102.61
C ASN A 179 7.48 -10.52 -103.62
N GLU A 180 7.88 -11.70 -103.14
CA GLU A 180 8.20 -12.86 -103.97
C GLU A 180 6.99 -13.32 -104.79
N THR A 181 5.83 -13.48 -104.15
CA THR A 181 4.58 -13.83 -104.84
C THR A 181 4.17 -12.78 -105.87
N ALA A 182 4.36 -11.49 -105.59
CA ALA A 182 4.14 -10.42 -106.57
C ALA A 182 5.10 -10.51 -107.77
N SER A 183 6.38 -10.85 -107.53
CA SER A 183 7.38 -11.06 -108.59
C SER A 183 7.04 -12.26 -109.47
N ILE A 184 6.70 -13.41 -108.86
CA ILE A 184 6.27 -14.62 -109.57
C ILE A 184 5.02 -14.34 -110.41
N ARG A 185 4.04 -13.61 -109.86
CA ARG A 185 2.84 -13.19 -110.63
C ARG A 185 3.22 -12.38 -111.87
N LYS A 186 4.17 -11.44 -111.77
CA LYS A 186 4.67 -10.69 -112.94
C LYS A 186 5.34 -11.60 -113.96
N GLN A 187 6.17 -12.55 -113.52
CA GLN A 187 6.80 -13.52 -114.43
C GLN A 187 5.76 -14.38 -115.16
N ILE A 188 4.72 -14.85 -114.45
CA ILE A 188 3.61 -15.58 -115.05
C ILE A 188 2.90 -14.74 -116.11
N THR A 189 2.60 -13.46 -115.83
CA THR A 189 1.95 -12.58 -116.81
C THR A 189 2.81 -12.37 -118.06
N THR A 190 4.13 -12.21 -117.90
CA THR A 190 5.05 -12.08 -119.04
C THR A 190 5.08 -13.37 -119.88
N LEU A 191 5.17 -14.53 -119.23
CA LEU A 191 5.15 -15.83 -119.91
C LEU A 191 3.82 -16.06 -120.65
N ASP A 192 2.69 -15.68 -120.06
CA ASP A 192 1.38 -15.73 -120.73
C ASP A 192 1.35 -14.84 -121.98
N GLU A 193 1.91 -13.64 -121.92
CA GLU A 193 2.04 -12.75 -123.09
C GLU A 193 2.92 -13.36 -124.18
N GLU A 194 4.07 -13.93 -123.82
CA GLU A 194 4.98 -14.62 -124.74
C GLU A 194 4.31 -15.84 -125.39
N MET A 195 3.62 -16.65 -124.60
CA MET A 195 2.84 -17.80 -125.09
C MET A 195 1.74 -17.38 -126.07
N ASN A 196 1.05 -16.27 -125.79
CA ASN A 196 0.03 -15.72 -126.70
C ASN A 196 0.63 -15.23 -128.01
N LYS A 197 1.78 -14.55 -127.97
CA LYS A 197 2.52 -14.15 -129.19
C LYS A 197 2.91 -15.37 -130.02
N LEU A 198 3.50 -16.39 -129.41
CA LEU A 198 3.88 -17.64 -130.08
C LEU A 198 2.66 -18.34 -130.71
N ARG A 199 1.54 -18.44 -129.98
CA ARG A 199 0.29 -18.99 -130.52
C ARG A 199 -0.20 -18.20 -131.74
N SER A 200 -0.15 -16.86 -131.69
CA SER A 200 -0.55 -16.02 -132.82
C SER A 200 0.36 -16.22 -134.05
N ALA A 201 1.67 -16.37 -133.84
CA ALA A 201 2.64 -16.63 -134.91
C ALA A 201 2.43 -17.99 -135.58
N ILE A 202 2.10 -19.02 -134.80
CA ILE A 202 1.74 -20.35 -135.33
C ILE A 202 0.45 -20.29 -136.16
N HIS A 203 -0.53 -19.46 -135.77
CA HIS A 203 -1.80 -19.34 -136.49
C HIS A 203 -1.72 -18.55 -137.80
N GLN A 204 -0.61 -17.85 -138.05
CA GLN A 204 -0.33 -17.08 -139.28
C GLN A 204 0.48 -17.86 -140.33
N LEU A 205 0.97 -19.06 -139.99
CA LEU A 205 1.61 -20.03 -140.88
C LEU A 205 0.58 -21.02 -141.43
#